data_AF-A3DPA5-F1
#
_entry.id   AF-A3DPA5-F1
#
_cell.length_a   1.000
_cell.length_b   1.000
_cell.length_c   1.000
_cell.angle_alpha   90.00
_cell.angle_beta   90.00
_cell.angle_gamma   90.00
#
_symmetry.space_group_name_H-M   'P 1'
#
loop_
_entity.id
_entity.type
_entity.pdbx_description
1 polymer ?
#
loop_
_entity_poly.entity_id
_entity_poly.type
_entity_poly.pdbx_seq_one_letter_code
_entity_poly.pdbx_strand_id
1 'polypeptide(L)'
;MNCISTSSPGLYKKGIVKVIQCFINKEYDEINYSILKPLIWEYSTRIFTLDNDECSLEFVDNEPINDEFIIYSYHLNCLDRKGYIGIRAVTRRNKLIMIVFTIGEKYIEKTKTSLPEIEKLNTLFTKQTVIEKSVKEYGKTPPGQRFIPSFIIYRILGQPYIRINEWSLKITGEVEKELRYKYEDLLRMEHITIKTDFHCVTGWSVKDVEWTGVPLRRFAEEARIKPGVKWVYIVSLDGYTTIIPYEDFVFNNSILALKMNGKPLPLEQGFPARIIIPHLYGWKSAKWVEKIIFTNKYVDGYWEALGYHWRGNIYLNERFKQI
;
A
#
# COMPACT_ATOMS: atom_id res chain seq x y z
N MET A 1 -18.49 9.07 13.83
CA MET A 1 -17.16 9.29 13.23
C MET A 1 -16.77 7.98 12.57
N ASN A 2 -16.57 7.98 11.24
CA ASN A 2 -16.26 6.75 10.50
C ASN A 2 -14.74 6.55 10.46
N CYS A 3 -14.19 5.96 11.51
CA CYS A 3 -12.77 5.64 11.58
C CYS A 3 -12.55 4.16 11.84
N ILE A 4 -11.47 3.64 11.27
CA ILE A 4 -11.00 2.27 11.50
C ILE A 4 -9.58 2.31 12.04
N SER A 5 -9.20 1.28 12.79
CA SER A 5 -7.83 1.09 13.25
C SER A 5 -7.15 -0.05 12.49
N THR A 6 -5.88 0.14 12.16
CA THR A 6 -5.10 -0.86 11.44
C THR A 6 -3.63 -0.82 11.87
N SER A 7 -2.88 -1.81 11.41
CA SER A 7 -1.46 -1.94 11.62
C SER A 7 -0.87 -2.76 10.49
N SER A 8 0.38 -2.49 10.12
CA SER A 8 1.11 -3.30 9.14
C SER A 8 2.50 -3.62 9.69
N PRO A 9 2.99 -4.87 9.55
CA PRO A 9 4.35 -5.23 9.97
C PRO A 9 5.45 -4.32 9.42
N GLY A 10 5.29 -3.81 8.20
CA GLY A 10 6.26 -2.90 7.59
C GLY A 10 6.35 -1.54 8.27
N LEU A 11 5.26 -1.09 8.92
CA LEU A 11 5.21 0.18 9.66
C LEU A 11 5.93 0.11 11.01
N TYR A 12 6.00 -1.07 11.65
CA TYR A 12 6.74 -1.26 12.89
C TYR A 12 8.24 -0.94 12.72
N LYS A 13 8.81 -1.21 11.54
CA LYS A 13 10.19 -0.80 11.20
C LYS A 13 10.39 0.71 11.15
N LYS A 14 9.32 1.48 11.04
CA LYS A 14 9.32 2.95 11.13
C LYS A 14 8.93 3.45 12.53
N GLY A 15 8.82 2.54 13.51
CA GLY A 15 8.36 2.85 14.86
C GLY A 15 6.88 3.18 14.95
N ILE A 16 6.09 2.96 13.88
CA ILE A 16 4.65 3.20 13.84
C ILE A 16 3.95 1.91 14.25
N VAL A 17 3.24 1.94 15.37
CA VAL A 17 2.60 0.76 15.97
C VAL A 17 1.11 0.69 15.69
N LYS A 18 0.48 1.83 15.37
CA LYS A 18 -0.95 1.89 15.09
C LYS A 18 -1.25 2.98 14.08
N VAL A 19 -2.24 2.74 13.22
CA VAL A 19 -2.78 3.73 12.30
C VAL A 19 -4.29 3.83 12.49
N ILE A 20 -4.82 5.04 12.48
CA ILE A 20 -6.26 5.32 12.47
C ILE A 20 -6.60 6.01 11.16
N GLN A 21 -7.51 5.44 10.38
CA GLN A 21 -8.00 6.01 9.13
C GLN A 21 -9.42 6.50 9.36
N CYS A 22 -9.62 7.81 9.28
CA CYS A 22 -10.91 8.46 9.40
C CYS A 22 -11.40 8.89 8.04
N PHE A 23 -12.48 8.28 7.58
CA PHE A 23 -13.06 8.57 6.28
C PHE A 23 -13.99 9.76 6.35
N ILE A 24 -13.77 10.72 5.47
CA ILE A 24 -14.47 11.99 5.44
C ILE A 24 -15.08 12.19 4.05
N ASN A 25 -16.16 12.94 3.99
CA ASN A 25 -16.84 13.27 2.74
C ASN A 25 -17.29 14.73 2.80
N LYS A 26 -16.35 15.65 3.05
CA LYS A 26 -16.63 17.07 3.26
C LYS A 26 -16.03 17.91 2.14
N GLU A 27 -16.89 18.65 1.46
CA GLU A 27 -16.54 19.59 0.40
C GLU A 27 -16.42 21.00 0.96
N TYR A 28 -15.53 21.78 0.35
CA TYR A 28 -15.21 23.15 0.71
C TYR A 28 -15.22 24.00 -0.57
N ASP A 29 -15.46 25.31 -0.44
CA ASP A 29 -15.33 26.23 -1.58
C ASP A 29 -13.87 26.34 -2.04
N GLU A 30 -12.95 26.40 -1.07
CA GLU A 30 -11.51 26.32 -1.26
C GLU A 30 -10.88 25.46 -0.15
N ILE A 31 -9.74 24.82 -0.43
CA ILE A 31 -9.07 23.94 0.51
C ILE A 31 -7.60 24.33 0.68
N ASN A 32 -7.19 24.54 1.92
CA ASN A 32 -5.81 24.81 2.29
C ASN A 32 -5.56 24.35 3.73
N TYR A 33 -4.31 24.45 4.17
CA TYR A 33 -3.92 23.93 5.49
C TYR A 33 -4.64 24.62 6.65
N SER A 34 -4.96 25.92 6.53
CA SER A 34 -5.67 26.69 7.56
C SER A 34 -7.13 26.28 7.68
N ILE A 35 -7.78 25.97 6.56
CA ILE A 35 -9.18 25.49 6.52
C ILE A 35 -9.32 24.08 7.11
N LEU A 36 -8.32 23.24 6.87
CA LEU A 36 -8.30 21.86 7.38
C LEU A 36 -7.97 21.77 8.86
N LYS A 37 -7.13 22.69 9.37
CA LYS A 37 -6.58 22.64 10.74
C LYS A 37 -7.66 22.52 11.84
N PRO A 38 -8.76 23.30 11.86
CA PRO A 38 -9.80 23.17 12.89
C PRO A 38 -10.47 21.80 12.92
N LEU A 39 -10.76 21.22 11.75
CA LEU A 39 -11.38 19.90 11.67
C LEU A 39 -10.41 18.80 12.11
N ILE A 40 -9.14 18.90 11.72
CA ILE A 40 -8.11 17.96 12.17
C ILE A 40 -7.96 18.04 13.69
N TRP A 41 -7.96 19.24 14.27
CA TRP A 41 -7.95 19.43 15.72
C TRP A 41 -9.14 18.76 16.40
N GLU A 42 -10.36 18.97 15.89
CA GLU A 42 -11.57 18.31 16.42
C GLU A 42 -11.46 16.78 16.40
N TYR A 43 -10.96 16.19 15.32
CA TYR A 43 -10.76 14.74 15.25
C TYR A 43 -9.69 14.28 16.24
N SER A 44 -8.57 14.99 16.32
CA SER A 44 -7.48 14.70 17.27
C SER A 44 -7.96 14.70 18.73
N THR A 45 -8.67 15.74 19.16
CA THR A 45 -9.17 15.85 20.54
C THR A 45 -10.15 14.74 20.88
N ARG A 46 -11.02 14.36 19.95
CA ARG A 46 -11.99 13.28 20.13
C ARG A 46 -11.38 11.89 20.15
N ILE A 47 -10.38 11.63 19.30
CA ILE A 47 -9.75 10.31 19.18
C ILE A 47 -8.80 10.06 20.35
N PHE A 48 -8.02 11.08 20.74
CA PHE A 48 -6.95 10.92 21.72
C PHE A 48 -7.29 11.47 23.11
N THR A 49 -8.50 11.99 23.29
CA THR A 49 -8.99 12.60 24.55
C THR A 49 -7.96 13.59 25.10
N LEU A 50 -7.66 14.62 24.30
CA LEU A 50 -6.61 15.58 24.60
C LEU A 50 -7.10 16.67 25.55
N ASP A 51 -6.22 17.14 26.43
CA ASP A 51 -6.39 18.42 27.13
C ASP A 51 -5.87 19.55 26.22
N ASN A 52 -6.67 20.59 26.04
CA ASN A 52 -6.40 21.62 25.02
C ASN A 52 -5.17 22.48 25.36
N ASP A 53 -4.78 22.57 26.63
CA ASP A 53 -3.68 23.42 27.08
C ASP A 53 -2.30 22.76 26.96
N GLU A 54 -2.24 21.44 26.68
CA GLU A 54 -0.99 20.67 26.65
C GLU A 54 -0.58 20.16 25.27
N CYS A 55 -1.44 20.31 24.26
CA CYS A 55 -1.18 19.80 22.91
C CYS A 55 -1.17 20.91 21.85
N SER A 56 -0.34 20.75 20.82
CA SER A 56 -0.27 21.62 19.65
C SER A 56 -0.44 20.84 18.36
N LEU A 57 -1.08 21.47 17.36
CA LEU A 57 -1.18 20.94 16.00
C LEU A 57 -0.40 21.83 15.05
N GLU A 58 0.66 21.26 14.48
CA GLU A 58 1.63 21.94 13.63
C GLU A 58 1.49 21.44 12.19
N PHE A 59 1.39 22.36 11.23
CA PHE A 59 1.43 22.03 9.81
C PHE A 59 2.88 21.78 9.39
N VAL A 60 3.10 20.75 8.59
CA VAL A 60 4.43 20.32 8.14
C VAL A 60 4.62 20.68 6.68
N ASP A 61 3.79 20.11 5.80
CA ASP A 61 3.87 20.30 4.36
C ASP A 61 2.54 19.97 3.67
N ASN A 62 2.47 20.30 2.37
CA ASN A 62 1.46 19.73 1.49
C ASN A 62 2.12 19.20 0.21
N GLU A 63 1.80 17.96 -0.15
CA GLU A 63 2.34 17.25 -1.29
C GLU A 63 1.23 17.06 -2.35
N PRO A 64 1.27 17.78 -3.47
CA PRO A 64 0.41 17.50 -4.61
C PRO A 64 0.88 16.21 -5.30
N ILE A 65 0.02 15.20 -5.33
CA ILE A 65 0.27 13.93 -6.04
C ILE A 65 0.01 14.10 -7.54
N ASN A 66 -1.04 14.84 -7.87
CA ASN A 66 -1.39 15.26 -9.22
C ASN A 66 -2.38 16.43 -9.12
N ASP A 67 -2.99 16.79 -10.24
CA ASP A 67 -3.93 17.92 -10.33
C ASP A 67 -5.26 17.67 -9.59
N GLU A 68 -5.50 16.46 -9.06
CA GLU A 68 -6.67 16.13 -8.25
C GLU A 68 -6.36 15.91 -6.78
N PHE A 69 -5.24 15.26 -6.42
CA PHE A 69 -4.99 14.83 -5.04
C PHE A 69 -3.86 15.61 -4.39
N ILE A 70 -4.12 16.11 -3.16
CA ILE A 70 -3.12 16.74 -2.30
C ILE A 70 -3.17 16.09 -0.93
N ILE A 71 -2.01 15.74 -0.39
CA ILE A 71 -1.85 15.33 1.01
C ILE A 71 -1.36 16.55 1.80
N TYR A 72 -2.03 16.88 2.90
CA TYR A 72 -1.55 17.88 3.88
C TYR A 72 -1.07 17.14 5.13
N SER A 73 0.17 17.37 5.53
CA SER A 73 0.78 16.71 6.68
C SER A 73 0.82 17.63 7.90
N TYR A 74 0.53 17.06 9.06
CA TYR A 74 0.58 17.75 10.35
C TYR A 74 1.24 16.85 11.40
N HIS A 75 1.80 17.47 12.43
CA HIS A 75 2.21 16.80 13.65
C HIS A 75 1.34 17.27 14.81
N LEU A 76 0.83 16.32 15.58
CA LEU A 76 0.20 16.57 16.87
C LEU A 76 1.21 16.26 17.97
N ASN A 77 1.65 17.29 18.67
CA ASN A 77 2.58 17.22 19.79
C ASN A 77 1.81 17.43 21.10
N CYS A 78 2.18 16.74 22.18
CA CYS A 78 1.65 16.97 23.51
C CYS A 78 2.80 16.98 24.53
N LEU A 79 2.81 17.95 25.46
CA LEU A 79 3.90 18.21 26.39
C LEU A 79 4.23 17.02 27.31
N ASP A 80 3.23 16.25 27.69
CA ASP A 80 3.32 15.06 28.54
C ASP A 80 3.85 13.81 27.80
N ARG A 81 3.91 13.85 26.46
CA ARG A 81 4.20 12.70 25.60
C ARG A 81 5.55 12.84 24.90
N LYS A 82 6.22 11.70 24.72
CA LYS A 82 7.46 11.65 23.92
C LYS A 82 7.11 11.32 22.47
N GLY A 83 7.46 12.23 21.56
CA GLY A 83 7.18 12.10 20.13
C GLY A 83 5.88 12.78 19.72
N TYR A 84 5.41 12.48 18.51
CA TYR A 84 4.24 13.10 17.91
C TYR A 84 3.34 12.06 17.24
N ILE A 85 2.07 12.41 17.04
CA ILE A 85 1.20 11.69 16.11
C ILE A 85 1.32 12.36 14.74
N GLY A 86 1.76 11.59 13.75
CA GLY A 86 1.77 12.05 12.36
C GLY A 86 0.37 12.03 11.80
N ILE A 87 -0.04 13.09 11.10
CA ILE A 87 -1.38 13.23 10.55
C ILE A 87 -1.27 13.56 9.07
N ARG A 88 -2.03 12.86 8.23
CA ARG A 88 -2.17 13.14 6.79
C ARG A 88 -3.62 13.37 6.45
N ALA A 89 -3.96 14.57 6.01
CA ALA A 89 -5.26 14.90 5.46
C ALA A 89 -5.21 14.73 3.94
N VAL A 90 -5.96 13.76 3.42
CA VAL A 90 -5.99 13.47 1.99
C VAL A 90 -7.18 14.19 1.38
N THR A 91 -6.91 14.96 0.33
CA THR A 91 -7.93 15.73 -0.38
C THR A 91 -8.02 15.30 -1.84
N ARG A 92 -9.19 15.49 -2.43
CA ARG A 92 -9.42 15.37 -3.87
C ARG A 92 -10.12 16.66 -4.35
N ARG A 93 -9.41 17.51 -5.08
CA ARG A 93 -9.82 18.89 -5.38
C ARG A 93 -10.20 19.57 -4.06
N ASN A 94 -11.36 20.21 -3.97
CA ASN A 94 -11.79 20.93 -2.76
C ASN A 94 -12.48 20.03 -1.73
N LYS A 95 -12.27 18.72 -1.79
CA LYS A 95 -12.94 17.75 -0.91
C LYS A 95 -11.95 17.03 -0.02
N LEU A 96 -12.16 17.07 1.29
CA LEU A 96 -11.44 16.23 2.24
C LEU A 96 -12.05 14.82 2.25
N ILE A 97 -11.24 13.83 1.88
CA ILE A 97 -11.69 12.44 1.75
C ILE A 97 -11.26 11.56 2.93
N MET A 98 -10.15 11.90 3.60
CA MET A 98 -9.63 11.09 4.70
C MET A 98 -8.69 11.91 5.59
N ILE A 99 -8.65 11.57 6.89
CA ILE A 99 -7.53 11.90 7.78
C ILE A 99 -6.91 10.59 8.28
N VAL A 100 -5.59 10.46 8.15
CA VAL A 100 -4.81 9.30 8.61
C VAL A 100 -3.91 9.71 9.76
N PHE A 101 -4.03 9.04 10.90
CA PHE A 101 -3.19 9.25 12.07
C PHE A 101 -2.21 8.09 12.22
N THR A 102 -0.91 8.36 12.25
CA THR A 102 0.16 7.38 12.50
C THR A 102 0.72 7.58 13.91
N ILE A 103 0.60 6.55 14.74
CA ILE A 103 0.95 6.59 16.15
C ILE A 103 2.24 5.80 16.37
N GLY A 104 3.25 6.47 16.91
CA GLY A 104 4.55 5.87 17.20
C GLY A 104 4.61 5.17 18.56
N GLU A 105 5.49 4.19 18.70
CA GLU A 105 5.72 3.44 19.95
C GLU A 105 5.98 4.37 21.14
N LYS A 106 6.87 5.35 20.98
CA LYS A 106 7.23 6.35 22.01
C LYS A 106 6.04 7.17 22.52
N TYR A 107 5.03 7.35 21.67
CA TYR A 107 3.81 8.07 22.03
C TYR A 107 2.94 7.25 22.98
N ILE A 108 2.97 5.92 22.87
CA ILE A 108 2.14 5.00 23.65
C ILE A 108 2.79 4.67 25.01
N GLU A 109 4.12 4.52 25.06
CA GLU A 109 4.89 4.10 26.25
C GLU A 109 4.66 4.94 27.53
N LYS A 110 4.11 6.16 27.43
CA LYS A 110 3.83 7.04 28.57
C LYS A 110 2.35 7.23 28.91
N THR A 111 1.44 6.61 28.16
CA THR A 111 0.02 6.94 28.28
C THR A 111 -0.75 6.03 29.25
N LYS A 112 -1.54 6.64 30.15
CA LYS A 112 -2.76 6.05 30.75
C LYS A 112 -3.95 6.09 29.78
N THR A 113 -3.72 6.41 28.51
CA THR A 113 -4.73 6.41 27.46
C THR A 113 -5.10 4.96 27.15
N SER A 114 -6.38 4.65 27.22
CA SER A 114 -6.84 3.28 27.04
C SER A 114 -6.67 2.87 25.56
N LEU A 115 -5.54 2.24 25.25
CA LEU A 115 -5.38 1.38 24.06
C LEU A 115 -6.65 0.53 23.78
N PRO A 116 -7.36 0.02 24.80
CA PRO A 116 -8.68 -0.63 24.64
C PRO A 116 -9.75 0.15 23.85
N GLU A 117 -9.81 1.48 23.91
CA GLU A 117 -10.80 2.28 23.16
C GLU A 117 -10.43 2.45 21.68
N ILE A 118 -9.14 2.56 21.37
CA ILE A 118 -8.63 2.59 19.99
C ILE A 118 -8.81 1.22 19.32
N GLU A 119 -8.68 0.13 20.09
CA GLU A 119 -8.93 -1.23 19.60
C GLU A 119 -10.41 -1.52 19.30
N LYS A 120 -11.34 -0.85 20.01
CA LYS A 120 -12.79 -0.96 19.79
C LYS A 120 -13.30 -0.29 18.51
N LEU A 121 -12.49 0.51 17.82
CA LEU A 121 -12.86 1.15 16.54
C LEU A 121 -12.90 0.16 15.35
N ASN A 122 -12.56 -1.11 15.58
CA ASN A 122 -12.53 -2.15 14.56
C ASN A 122 -13.91 -2.74 14.27
N THR A 123 -14.76 -1.97 13.60
CA THR A 123 -15.81 -2.53 12.75
C THR A 123 -16.13 -1.52 11.69
N LEU A 124 -15.80 -1.84 10.44
CA LEU A 124 -16.50 -1.53 9.19
C LEU A 124 -15.50 -1.65 8.04
N PHE A 125 -15.56 -2.77 7.31
CA PHE A 125 -15.44 -2.92 5.84
C PHE A 125 -15.43 -4.44 5.57
N THR A 126 -16.61 -5.06 5.67
CA THR A 126 -16.83 -6.41 5.17
C THR A 126 -18.02 -6.37 4.23
N LYS A 127 -17.82 -5.69 3.09
CA LYS A 127 -18.52 -5.90 1.82
C LYS A 127 -18.05 -4.80 0.90
N GLN A 128 -17.13 -5.13 0.00
CA GLN A 128 -17.13 -4.44 -1.27
C GLN A 128 -17.38 -5.46 -2.35
N THR A 129 -18.53 -5.25 -2.96
CA THR A 129 -19.06 -5.89 -4.15
C THR A 129 -18.02 -5.78 -5.25
N VAL A 130 -17.66 -6.90 -5.85
CA VAL A 130 -16.91 -6.95 -7.10
C VAL A 130 -17.78 -6.25 -8.14
N ILE A 131 -17.44 -5.01 -8.50
CA ILE A 131 -17.96 -4.39 -9.71
C ILE A 131 -17.05 -4.89 -10.82
N GLU A 132 -17.50 -5.92 -11.54
CA GLU A 132 -16.98 -6.25 -12.86
C GLU A 132 -17.29 -5.09 -13.79
N LYS A 133 -16.36 -4.15 -13.91
CA LYS A 133 -16.22 -3.34 -15.10
C LYS A 133 -15.02 -3.86 -15.85
N SER A 134 -15.30 -4.53 -16.96
CA SER A 134 -14.30 -4.87 -17.97
C SER A 134 -13.62 -3.58 -18.43
N VAL A 135 -12.34 -3.40 -18.10
CA VAL A 135 -11.55 -2.31 -18.66
C VAL A 135 -11.06 -2.78 -20.04
N LYS A 136 -11.88 -2.54 -21.07
CA LYS A 136 -11.44 -2.51 -22.46
C LYS A 136 -11.12 -1.05 -22.81
N GLU A 137 -9.83 -0.74 -22.88
CA GLU A 137 -9.20 0.13 -23.90
C GLU A 137 -7.73 0.40 -23.49
N TYR A 138 -6.82 -0.41 -24.04
CA TYR A 138 -5.41 -0.02 -24.12
C TYR A 138 -5.31 1.10 -25.16
N GLY A 139 -5.07 2.34 -24.72
CA GLY A 139 -4.97 3.50 -25.61
C GLY A 139 -5.00 4.87 -24.94
N LYS A 140 -5.46 4.97 -23.68
CA LYS A 140 -5.41 6.23 -22.91
C LYS A 140 -4.43 6.13 -21.74
N THR A 141 -3.64 7.18 -21.56
CA THR A 141 -2.81 7.38 -20.37
C THR A 141 -3.71 7.39 -19.12
N PRO A 142 -3.40 6.61 -18.06
CA PRO A 142 -4.23 6.59 -16.87
C PRO A 142 -4.37 7.98 -16.22
N PRO A 143 -5.47 8.27 -15.50
CA PRO A 143 -5.73 9.59 -14.94
C PRO A 143 -4.61 10.11 -14.05
N GLY A 144 -4.18 11.35 -14.28
CA GLY A 144 -3.15 12.03 -13.49
C GLY A 144 -1.79 11.33 -13.55
N GLN A 145 -1.43 10.79 -14.73
CA GLN A 145 -0.11 10.21 -15.01
C GLN A 145 0.67 11.06 -16.02
N ARG A 146 1.96 11.24 -15.76
CA ARG A 146 2.91 11.92 -16.64
C ARG A 146 4.08 10.99 -16.94
N PHE A 147 4.41 10.82 -18.21
CA PHE A 147 5.54 9.97 -18.59
C PHE A 147 6.86 10.66 -18.34
N ILE A 148 7.79 9.93 -17.73
CA ILE A 148 9.15 10.37 -17.44
C ILE A 148 10.15 9.38 -18.07
N PRO A 149 11.39 9.80 -18.37
CA PRO A 149 12.32 8.97 -19.14
C PRO A 149 12.86 7.76 -18.35
N SER A 150 12.81 7.79 -17.02
CA SER A 150 13.39 6.76 -16.16
C SER A 150 12.62 6.60 -14.86
N PHE A 151 12.81 5.46 -14.19
CA PHE A 151 12.15 5.16 -12.93
C PHE A 151 12.62 6.08 -11.80
N ILE A 152 11.68 6.60 -11.00
CA ILE A 152 12.00 7.05 -9.65
C ILE A 152 12.05 5.82 -8.74
N ILE A 153 13.20 5.60 -8.11
CA ILE A 153 13.45 4.41 -7.30
C ILE A 153 13.03 4.65 -5.85
N TYR A 154 11.94 3.99 -5.42
CA TYR A 154 11.51 4.00 -4.02
C TYR A 154 12.03 2.79 -3.24
N ARG A 155 12.67 3.03 -2.09
CA ARG A 155 13.15 1.98 -1.17
C ARG A 155 12.72 2.33 0.26
N ILE A 156 11.41 2.35 0.48
CA ILE A 156 10.81 2.98 1.68
C ILE A 156 11.30 2.36 2.99
N LEU A 157 11.60 1.05 3.00
CA LEU A 157 12.17 0.33 4.14
C LEU A 157 13.67 0.00 3.98
N GLY A 158 14.35 0.67 3.04
CA GLY A 158 15.75 0.40 2.71
C GLY A 158 15.91 -0.63 1.58
N GLN A 159 17.16 -0.94 1.24
CA GLN A 159 17.51 -1.99 0.28
C GLN A 159 18.01 -3.21 1.04
N PRO A 160 17.45 -4.41 0.83
CA PRO A 160 17.93 -5.61 1.48
C PRO A 160 19.28 -6.05 0.89
N TYR A 161 20.09 -6.69 1.71
CA TYR A 161 21.24 -7.47 1.24
C TYR A 161 20.77 -8.89 0.90
N ILE A 162 21.18 -9.40 -0.26
CA ILE A 162 20.65 -10.66 -0.81
C ILE A 162 21.80 -11.60 -1.13
N ARG A 163 21.83 -12.74 -0.42
CA ARG A 163 22.64 -13.89 -0.80
C ARG A 163 21.77 -14.83 -1.61
N ILE A 164 21.96 -14.84 -2.92
CA ILE A 164 21.02 -15.51 -3.83
C ILE A 164 20.88 -17.01 -3.55
N ASN A 165 21.97 -17.67 -3.15
CA ASN A 165 22.00 -19.10 -2.80
C ASN A 165 21.19 -19.44 -1.52
N GLU A 166 20.93 -18.45 -0.67
CA GLU A 166 20.15 -18.58 0.57
C GLU A 166 18.69 -18.10 0.38
N TRP A 167 18.44 -17.31 -0.66
CA TRP A 167 17.11 -16.78 -0.93
C TRP A 167 16.16 -17.87 -1.43
N SER A 168 14.92 -17.81 -0.97
CA SER A 168 13.83 -18.62 -1.52
C SER A 168 12.50 -17.89 -1.43
N LEU A 169 11.66 -18.09 -2.43
CA LEU A 169 10.25 -17.72 -2.42
C LEU A 169 9.44 -18.78 -1.69
N LYS A 170 8.58 -18.36 -0.76
CA LYS A 170 7.67 -19.26 -0.02
C LYS A 170 6.22 -19.00 -0.44
N ILE A 171 5.48 -20.06 -0.73
CA ILE A 171 4.03 -20.03 -0.97
C ILE A 171 3.34 -20.70 0.20
N THR A 172 2.47 -19.99 0.90
CA THR A 172 1.89 -20.41 2.19
C THR A 172 0.44 -19.96 2.35
N GLY A 173 -0.17 -20.27 3.50
CA GLY A 173 -1.51 -19.83 3.87
C GLY A 173 -2.59 -20.86 3.53
N GLU A 174 -3.69 -20.42 2.93
CA GLU A 174 -4.84 -21.26 2.57
C GLU A 174 -4.58 -22.07 1.29
N VAL A 175 -3.62 -22.99 1.37
CA VAL A 175 -3.17 -23.90 0.31
C VAL A 175 -3.19 -25.35 0.78
N GLU A 176 -3.34 -26.32 -0.13
CA GLU A 176 -3.16 -27.74 0.22
C GLU A 176 -1.69 -28.10 0.39
N LYS A 177 -0.80 -27.43 -0.36
CA LYS A 177 0.64 -27.69 -0.35
C LYS A 177 1.41 -26.38 -0.24
N GLU A 178 2.11 -26.20 0.88
CA GLU A 178 3.11 -25.12 0.98
C GLU A 178 4.29 -25.42 0.05
N LEU A 179 4.76 -24.40 -0.65
CA LEU A 179 5.84 -24.53 -1.64
C LEU A 179 7.00 -23.60 -1.30
N ARG A 180 8.17 -24.01 -1.75
CA ARG A 180 9.39 -23.23 -1.65
C ARG A 180 10.18 -23.36 -2.94
N TYR A 181 10.56 -22.23 -3.51
CA TYR A 181 11.38 -22.18 -4.72
C TYR A 181 12.67 -21.44 -4.43
N LYS A 182 13.81 -22.04 -4.78
CA LYS A 182 15.07 -21.30 -4.91
C LYS A 182 15.03 -20.48 -6.20
N TYR A 183 15.99 -19.57 -6.35
CA TYR A 183 16.08 -18.76 -7.56
C TYR A 183 16.27 -19.61 -8.82
N GLU A 184 17.07 -20.66 -8.76
CA GLU A 184 17.32 -21.57 -9.88
C GLU A 184 16.07 -22.35 -10.28
N ASP A 185 15.19 -22.67 -9.33
CA ASP A 185 13.92 -23.34 -9.62
C ASP A 185 13.03 -22.41 -10.46
N LEU A 186 12.93 -21.13 -10.04
CA LEU A 186 12.15 -20.13 -10.78
C LEU A 186 12.72 -19.87 -12.18
N LEU A 187 14.04 -19.93 -12.36
CA LEU A 187 14.67 -19.78 -13.68
C LEU A 187 14.34 -20.93 -14.64
N ARG A 188 14.01 -22.13 -14.13
CA ARG A 188 13.65 -23.30 -14.94
C ARG A 188 12.15 -23.41 -15.23
N MET A 189 11.32 -22.63 -14.53
CA MET A 189 9.89 -22.56 -14.81
C MET A 189 9.64 -21.89 -16.16
N GLU A 190 8.47 -22.14 -16.73
CA GLU A 190 8.02 -21.44 -17.92
C GLU A 190 7.83 -19.96 -17.63
N HIS A 191 8.43 -19.11 -18.46
CA HIS A 191 8.31 -17.65 -18.35
C HIS A 191 7.45 -17.12 -19.48
N ILE A 192 6.74 -16.03 -19.19
CA ILE A 192 6.17 -15.16 -20.22
C ILE A 192 6.89 -13.82 -20.18
N THR A 193 6.93 -13.16 -21.33
CA THR A 193 7.39 -11.77 -21.45
C THR A 193 6.20 -10.89 -21.74
N ILE A 194 6.07 -9.82 -20.96
CA ILE A 194 5.05 -8.79 -21.14
C ILE A 194 5.74 -7.45 -21.37
N LYS A 195 5.16 -6.63 -22.24
CA LYS A 195 5.58 -5.24 -22.45
C LYS A 195 4.43 -4.33 -22.05
N THR A 196 4.65 -3.51 -21.03
CA THR A 196 3.63 -2.65 -20.44
C THR A 196 4.24 -1.37 -19.90
N ASP A 197 3.44 -0.31 -19.86
CA ASP A 197 3.78 0.87 -19.09
C ASP A 197 3.77 0.53 -17.57
N PHE A 198 4.59 1.25 -16.81
CA PHE A 198 4.61 1.22 -15.35
C PHE A 198 4.06 2.54 -14.82
N HIS A 199 3.12 2.50 -13.88
CA HIS A 199 2.44 3.68 -13.34
C HIS A 199 2.61 3.81 -11.83
N CYS A 200 3.17 4.92 -11.38
CA CYS A 200 3.31 5.22 -9.96
C CYS A 200 2.09 5.97 -9.43
N VAL A 201 1.75 5.71 -8.17
CA VAL A 201 0.70 6.47 -7.46
C VAL A 201 1.06 7.92 -7.20
N THR A 202 2.32 8.30 -7.32
CA THR A 202 2.77 9.71 -7.24
C THR A 202 2.70 10.42 -8.60
N GLY A 203 2.02 9.84 -9.59
CA GLY A 203 1.64 10.53 -10.83
C GLY A 203 2.67 10.47 -11.95
N TRP A 204 3.78 9.75 -11.79
CA TRP A 204 4.73 9.50 -12.88
C TRP A 204 4.57 8.09 -13.47
N SER A 205 4.90 7.96 -14.75
CA SER A 205 4.86 6.69 -15.50
C SER A 205 6.11 6.48 -16.35
N VAL A 206 6.46 5.22 -16.61
CA VAL A 206 7.54 4.85 -17.56
C VAL A 206 6.94 3.96 -18.64
N LYS A 207 7.20 4.30 -19.91
CA LYS A 207 6.62 3.58 -21.05
C LYS A 207 7.31 2.26 -21.34
N ASP A 208 6.56 1.35 -21.96
CA ASP A 208 7.12 0.27 -22.78
C ASP A 208 8.13 -0.63 -22.05
N VAL A 209 7.91 -0.86 -20.76
CA VAL A 209 8.81 -1.65 -19.93
C VAL A 209 8.56 -3.13 -20.17
N GLU A 210 9.63 -3.83 -20.51
CA GLU A 210 9.57 -5.28 -20.70
C GLU A 210 9.88 -6.00 -19.39
N TRP A 211 9.02 -6.94 -19.02
CA TRP A 211 9.19 -7.80 -17.86
C TRP A 211 9.07 -9.27 -18.27
N THR A 212 9.99 -10.10 -17.78
CA THR A 212 9.96 -11.55 -18.02
C THR A 212 10.00 -12.29 -16.69
N GLY A 213 9.13 -13.29 -16.54
CA GLY A 213 9.09 -14.10 -15.34
C GLY A 213 7.94 -15.10 -15.32
N VAL A 214 7.70 -15.68 -14.15
CA VAL A 214 6.74 -16.78 -13.96
C VAL A 214 5.32 -16.20 -13.83
N PRO A 215 4.32 -16.70 -14.58
CA PRO A 215 2.92 -16.33 -14.36
C PRO A 215 2.49 -16.57 -12.92
N LEU A 216 1.91 -15.55 -12.25
CA LEU A 216 1.54 -15.65 -10.83
C LEU A 216 0.49 -16.73 -10.57
N ARG A 217 -0.43 -16.94 -11.52
CA ARG A 217 -1.43 -18.00 -11.51
C ARG A 217 -0.82 -19.38 -11.25
N ARG A 218 0.38 -19.65 -11.77
CA ARG A 218 1.06 -20.94 -11.62
C ARG A 218 1.32 -21.30 -10.16
N PHE A 219 1.63 -20.32 -9.31
CA PHE A 219 1.83 -20.56 -7.88
C PHE A 219 0.53 -20.95 -7.17
N ALA A 220 -0.62 -20.42 -7.61
CA ALA A 220 -1.92 -20.80 -7.06
C ALA A 220 -2.31 -22.23 -7.48
N GLU A 221 -2.03 -22.58 -8.74
CA GLU A 221 -2.30 -23.92 -9.30
C GLU A 221 -1.40 -24.99 -8.67
N GLU A 222 -0.09 -24.76 -8.60
CA GLU A 222 0.87 -25.73 -8.03
C GLU A 222 0.68 -25.92 -6.52
N ALA A 223 0.32 -24.85 -5.79
CA ALA A 223 0.05 -24.92 -4.35
C ALA A 223 -1.33 -25.50 -4.03
N ARG A 224 -2.21 -25.60 -5.04
CA ARG A 224 -3.62 -26.00 -4.92
C ARG A 224 -4.32 -25.19 -3.83
N ILE A 225 -4.60 -23.92 -4.13
CA ILE A 225 -5.28 -23.03 -3.18
C ILE A 225 -6.61 -23.63 -2.70
N LYS A 226 -6.96 -23.40 -1.43
CA LYS A 226 -8.23 -23.85 -0.89
C LYS A 226 -9.39 -22.99 -1.41
N PRO A 227 -10.61 -23.54 -1.51
CA PRO A 227 -11.79 -22.76 -1.82
C PRO A 227 -11.98 -21.57 -0.86
N GLY A 228 -12.42 -20.43 -1.40
CA GLY A 228 -12.72 -19.24 -0.61
C GLY A 228 -11.54 -18.29 -0.36
N VAL A 229 -10.36 -18.57 -0.91
CA VAL A 229 -9.27 -17.57 -1.03
C VAL A 229 -9.78 -16.35 -1.80
N LYS A 230 -9.60 -15.16 -1.23
CA LYS A 230 -10.03 -13.88 -1.80
C LYS A 230 -8.87 -12.92 -2.01
N TRP A 231 -7.75 -13.17 -1.33
CA TRP A 231 -6.63 -12.25 -1.23
C TRP A 231 -5.31 -12.99 -1.30
N VAL A 232 -4.30 -12.28 -1.74
CA VAL A 232 -2.90 -12.70 -1.73
C VAL A 232 -2.09 -11.63 -1.02
N TYR A 233 -1.50 -11.99 0.11
CA TYR A 233 -0.66 -11.09 0.90
C TYR A 233 0.81 -11.34 0.55
N ILE A 234 1.50 -10.29 0.11
CA ILE A 234 2.88 -10.34 -0.32
C ILE A 234 3.77 -9.80 0.79
N VAL A 235 4.87 -10.49 1.06
CA VAL A 235 5.90 -10.07 2.01
C VAL A 235 7.23 -9.98 1.29
N SER A 236 7.90 -8.84 1.43
CA SER A 236 9.23 -8.56 0.88
C SER A 236 10.32 -8.70 1.94
N LEU A 237 11.56 -8.96 1.51
CA LEU A 237 12.73 -9.10 2.40
C LEU A 237 13.00 -7.85 3.25
N ASP A 238 12.75 -6.66 2.72
CA ASP A 238 12.87 -5.39 3.44
C ASP A 238 11.74 -5.19 4.47
N GLY A 239 10.77 -6.10 4.55
CA GLY A 239 9.58 -6.02 5.39
C GLY A 239 8.42 -5.29 4.75
N TYR A 240 8.52 -4.89 3.47
CA TYR A 240 7.40 -4.30 2.76
C TYR A 240 6.29 -5.35 2.58
N THR A 241 5.04 -4.89 2.65
CA THR A 241 3.87 -5.75 2.51
C THR A 241 2.80 -5.07 1.68
N THR A 242 2.04 -5.86 0.93
CA THR A 242 0.86 -5.40 0.20
C THR A 242 -0.13 -6.55 0.06
N ILE A 243 -1.42 -6.22 0.01
CA ILE A 243 -2.49 -7.17 -0.22
C ILE A 243 -3.03 -6.99 -1.63
N ILE A 244 -3.26 -8.09 -2.34
CA ILE A 244 -3.73 -8.09 -3.73
C ILE A 244 -5.00 -8.93 -3.80
N PRO A 245 -6.06 -8.47 -4.51
CA PRO A 245 -7.23 -9.30 -4.76
C PRO A 245 -6.82 -10.55 -5.54
N TYR A 246 -7.36 -11.71 -5.18
CA TYR A 246 -6.96 -12.97 -5.81
C TYR A 246 -7.17 -12.94 -7.34
N GLU A 247 -8.28 -12.36 -7.80
CA GLU A 247 -8.61 -12.21 -9.22
C GLU A 247 -7.55 -11.39 -9.99
N ASP A 248 -7.04 -10.30 -9.41
CA ASP A 248 -5.98 -9.49 -10.02
C ASP A 248 -4.63 -10.21 -9.99
N PHE A 249 -4.37 -10.99 -8.93
CA PHE A 249 -3.14 -11.79 -8.80
C PHE A 249 -3.05 -12.88 -9.88
N VAL A 250 -4.15 -13.58 -10.18
CA VAL A 250 -4.18 -14.61 -11.22
C VAL A 250 -4.59 -14.09 -12.60
N PHE A 251 -4.71 -12.77 -12.76
CA PHE A 251 -5.05 -12.15 -14.03
C PHE A 251 -4.01 -12.48 -15.10
N ASN A 252 -4.43 -12.48 -16.36
CA ASN A 252 -3.52 -12.72 -17.48
C ASN A 252 -2.45 -11.63 -17.49
N ASN A 253 -1.20 -11.99 -17.76
CA ASN A 253 -0.05 -11.09 -17.72
C ASN A 253 0.38 -10.62 -16.31
N SER A 254 -0.23 -11.11 -15.22
CA SER A 254 0.32 -10.94 -13.88
C SER A 254 1.50 -11.91 -13.67
N ILE A 255 2.69 -11.39 -13.37
CA ILE A 255 3.92 -12.20 -13.27
C ILE A 255 4.73 -11.91 -12.01
N LEU A 256 5.47 -12.91 -11.55
CA LEU A 256 6.65 -12.74 -10.73
C LEU A 256 7.84 -12.49 -11.67
N ALA A 257 8.14 -11.23 -11.93
CA ALA A 257 9.23 -10.82 -12.81
C ALA A 257 10.58 -11.18 -12.18
N LEU A 258 11.48 -11.75 -13.00
CA LEU A 258 12.88 -12.04 -12.68
C LEU A 258 13.84 -11.22 -13.56
N LYS A 259 13.34 -10.73 -14.70
CA LYS A 259 14.07 -9.89 -15.64
C LYS A 259 13.29 -8.63 -15.98
N MET A 260 14.04 -7.60 -16.33
CA MET A 260 13.55 -6.34 -16.87
C MET A 260 14.40 -5.97 -18.09
N ASN A 261 13.75 -5.70 -19.22
CA ASN A 261 14.40 -5.36 -20.50
C ASN A 261 15.49 -6.38 -20.89
N GLY A 262 15.10 -7.65 -20.98
CA GLY A 262 15.97 -8.78 -21.33
C GLY A 262 17.05 -9.18 -20.31
N LYS A 263 17.30 -8.38 -19.25
CA LYS A 263 18.37 -8.63 -18.26
C LYS A 263 17.79 -9.01 -16.90
N PRO A 264 18.52 -9.77 -16.05
CA PRO A 264 18.13 -9.96 -14.66
C PRO A 264 17.78 -8.61 -14.00
N LEU A 265 16.79 -8.62 -13.12
CA LEU A 265 16.40 -7.40 -12.40
C LEU A 265 17.63 -6.73 -11.77
N PRO A 266 17.78 -5.41 -11.91
CA PRO A 266 18.66 -4.65 -11.03
C PRO A 266 18.21 -4.80 -9.57
N LEU A 267 19.16 -4.71 -8.63
CA LEU A 267 18.85 -4.85 -7.20
C LEU A 267 17.80 -3.83 -6.75
N GLU A 268 17.91 -2.59 -7.23
CA GLU A 268 16.98 -1.52 -6.93
C GLU A 268 15.57 -1.71 -7.50
N GLN A 269 15.45 -2.54 -8.55
CA GLN A 269 14.19 -2.93 -9.18
C GLN A 269 13.63 -4.25 -8.63
N GLY A 270 14.26 -4.83 -7.61
CA GLY A 270 13.69 -5.94 -6.87
C GLY A 270 14.32 -7.29 -7.14
N PHE A 271 15.54 -7.37 -7.68
CA PHE A 271 16.29 -8.65 -7.75
C PHE A 271 16.21 -9.39 -6.40
N PRO A 272 15.90 -10.69 -6.36
CA PRO A 272 15.78 -11.58 -7.51
C PRO A 272 14.38 -11.64 -8.13
N ALA A 273 13.35 -11.18 -7.42
CA ALA A 273 11.96 -11.34 -7.84
C ALA A 273 11.07 -10.17 -7.40
N ARG A 274 10.19 -9.75 -8.30
CA ARG A 274 9.23 -8.65 -8.09
C ARG A 274 7.86 -9.03 -8.65
N ILE A 275 6.79 -8.58 -7.99
CA ILE A 275 5.43 -8.66 -8.54
C ILE A 275 5.23 -7.62 -9.64
N ILE A 276 4.64 -8.01 -10.78
CA ILE A 276 4.12 -7.11 -11.81
C ILE A 276 2.68 -7.48 -12.12
N ILE A 277 1.78 -6.51 -11.94
CA ILE A 277 0.36 -6.61 -12.33
C ILE A 277 0.04 -5.35 -13.14
N PRO A 278 -0.01 -5.42 -14.48
CA PRO A 278 0.01 -4.24 -15.36
C PRO A 278 -1.07 -3.19 -15.08
N HIS A 279 -2.26 -3.61 -14.66
CA HIS A 279 -3.39 -2.72 -14.41
C HIS A 279 -3.45 -2.14 -12.99
N LEU A 280 -2.46 -2.42 -12.13
CA LEU A 280 -2.38 -1.88 -10.78
C LEU A 280 -1.21 -0.90 -10.63
N TYR A 281 -1.36 0.07 -9.73
CA TYR A 281 -0.30 1.03 -9.42
C TYR A 281 0.93 0.35 -8.82
N GLY A 282 2.09 0.98 -9.02
CA GLY A 282 3.40 0.42 -8.69
C GLY A 282 3.65 0.06 -7.21
N TRP A 283 2.82 0.51 -6.26
CA TRP A 283 2.94 0.04 -4.88
C TRP A 283 2.51 -1.42 -4.73
N LYS A 284 1.62 -1.92 -5.59
CA LYS A 284 1.27 -3.35 -5.66
C LYS A 284 2.39 -4.20 -6.24
N SER A 285 3.29 -3.59 -7.02
CA SER A 285 4.46 -4.23 -7.65
C SER A 285 5.62 -4.41 -6.68
N ALA A 286 5.36 -5.16 -5.60
CA ALA A 286 6.30 -5.43 -4.50
C ALA A 286 7.65 -5.96 -5.02
N LYS A 287 8.73 -5.41 -4.47
CA LYS A 287 10.11 -5.79 -4.77
C LYS A 287 10.64 -6.80 -3.76
N TRP A 288 11.70 -7.53 -4.12
CA TRP A 288 12.41 -8.41 -3.19
C TRP A 288 11.46 -9.41 -2.51
N VAL A 289 10.56 -10.01 -3.29
CA VAL A 289 9.51 -10.87 -2.75
C VAL A 289 10.12 -12.05 -1.99
N GLU A 290 9.64 -12.28 -0.77
CA GLU A 290 10.04 -13.42 0.07
C GLU A 290 8.89 -14.42 0.19
N LYS A 291 7.66 -13.93 0.37
CA LYS A 291 6.48 -14.78 0.61
C LYS A 291 5.26 -14.31 -0.16
N ILE A 292 4.50 -15.29 -0.62
CA ILE A 292 3.15 -15.15 -1.17
C ILE A 292 2.23 -15.97 -0.28
N ILE A 293 1.27 -15.30 0.36
CA ILE A 293 0.37 -15.90 1.34
C ILE A 293 -1.05 -15.82 0.81
N PHE A 294 -1.64 -16.96 0.46
CA PHE A 294 -3.05 -17.01 0.06
C PHE A 294 -3.94 -16.97 1.29
N THR A 295 -4.99 -16.15 1.28
CA THR A 295 -5.85 -15.96 2.44
C THR A 295 -7.27 -15.55 2.05
N ASN A 296 -8.23 -15.87 2.91
CA ASN A 296 -9.61 -15.40 2.81
C ASN A 296 -9.85 -14.11 3.61
N LYS A 297 -8.90 -13.69 4.46
CA LYS A 297 -8.99 -12.49 5.30
C LYS A 297 -8.27 -11.31 4.68
N TYR A 298 -8.95 -10.17 4.62
CA TYR A 298 -8.34 -8.91 4.26
C TYR A 298 -7.48 -8.38 5.42
N VAL A 299 -6.25 -7.96 5.13
CA VAL A 299 -5.34 -7.26 6.05
C VAL A 299 -4.59 -6.20 5.25
N ASP A 300 -4.52 -4.98 5.78
CA ASP A 300 -3.76 -3.91 5.14
C ASP A 300 -2.27 -4.26 5.06
N GLY A 301 -1.68 -4.02 3.89
CA GLY A 301 -0.23 -3.93 3.75
C GLY A 301 0.28 -2.54 4.16
N TYR A 302 1.49 -2.20 3.74
CA TYR A 302 2.17 -0.98 4.17
C TYR A 302 1.43 0.29 3.75
N TRP A 303 1.12 0.46 2.46
CA TRP A 303 0.47 1.66 1.96
C TRP A 303 -1.04 1.63 2.20
N GLU A 304 -1.65 0.44 2.18
CA GLU A 304 -3.08 0.29 2.47
C GLU A 304 -3.37 0.70 3.93
N ALA A 305 -2.44 0.41 4.85
CA ALA A 305 -2.53 0.87 6.23
C ALA A 305 -2.44 2.40 6.34
N LEU A 306 -1.78 3.06 5.40
CA LEU A 306 -1.65 4.52 5.30
C LEU A 306 -2.77 5.17 4.46
N GLY A 307 -3.87 4.46 4.20
CA GLY A 307 -5.06 5.00 3.52
C GLY A 307 -5.06 4.85 2.00
N TYR A 308 -4.05 4.20 1.40
CA TYR A 308 -4.06 3.90 -0.03
C TYR A 308 -5.09 2.81 -0.37
N HIS A 309 -5.63 2.86 -1.58
CA HIS A 309 -6.69 1.94 -1.99
C HIS A 309 -6.26 0.48 -1.91
N TRP A 310 -7.17 -0.40 -1.51
CA TRP A 310 -6.86 -1.82 -1.33
C TRP A 310 -6.58 -2.57 -2.63
N ARG A 311 -7.16 -2.13 -3.76
CA ARG A 311 -6.92 -2.70 -5.09
C ARG A 311 -5.87 -1.93 -5.88
N GLY A 312 -6.10 -0.66 -6.17
CA GLY A 312 -5.10 0.20 -6.78
C GLY A 312 -5.12 0.17 -8.30
N ASN A 313 -6.29 -0.03 -8.91
CA ASN A 313 -6.47 -0.02 -10.35
C ASN A 313 -6.16 1.36 -10.94
N ILE A 314 -5.25 1.38 -11.91
CA ILE A 314 -4.72 2.61 -12.50
C ILE A 314 -5.77 3.39 -13.29
N TYR A 315 -6.65 2.68 -14.01
CA TYR A 315 -7.63 3.28 -14.92
C TYR A 315 -8.84 3.83 -14.16
N LEU A 316 -9.14 3.24 -13.00
CA LEU A 316 -10.20 3.69 -12.10
C LEU A 316 -9.72 4.79 -11.14
N ASN A 317 -8.45 5.22 -11.22
CA ASN A 317 -7.84 6.23 -10.35
C ASN A 317 -7.99 5.86 -8.86
N GLU A 318 -7.89 4.57 -8.54
CA GLU A 318 -8.02 4.03 -7.19
C GLU A 318 -6.76 4.32 -6.35
N ARG A 319 -6.50 5.58 -5.98
CA ARG A 319 -5.29 5.95 -5.22
C ARG A 319 -5.47 5.80 -3.71
N PHE A 320 -6.58 6.31 -3.19
CA PHE A 320 -6.91 6.31 -1.77
C PHE A 320 -8.24 5.61 -1.50
N LYS A 321 -8.38 5.02 -0.31
CA LYS A 321 -9.65 4.46 0.13
C LYS A 321 -10.68 5.57 0.32
N GLN A 322 -11.93 5.28 0.01
CA GLN A 322 -13.07 6.20 0.11
C GLN A 322 -14.29 5.40 0.59
N ILE A 323 -15.31 6.09 1.13
CA ILE A 323 -16.58 5.48 1.55
C ILE A 323 -17.42 5.10 0.34
#